data_AF-A0A833MET1-F1
#
_entry.id   AF-A0A833MET1-F1
#
_cell.length_a   1.000
_cell.length_b   1.000
_cell.length_c   1.000
_cell.angle_alpha   90.00
_cell.angle_beta   90.00
_cell.angle_gamma   90.00
#
_symmetry.space_group_name_H-M   'P 1'
#
loop_
_entity.id
_entity.type
_entity.pdbx_description
1 polymer ?
#
loop_
_entity_poly.entity_id
_entity_poly.type
_entity_poly.pdbx_seq_one_letter_code
_entity_poly.pdbx_strand_id
1 'polypeptide(L)'
;MKNKKFILILIAILLTISAFGCRPQERPEGRRNPGDGDIPPIPEEISQGEGKEPRLKVYLVENQGIKEMNFEEYVEGVLAGEMHNDWPEEALAAQAILARTFVMEFVTSKGGSKYEGAHVSTDIEEAQAWDAAKINDRIKEAVQRTRGMVALHEDEYIKAWFHAHAGGKTATAKEGLAFEEEEPPYIQVVESPDSAEAPPEDTNWRAEFTKDKIKQAVSESGQQVADFSAIEVVETGPSGRATKLQIGEATVNAASFRVALDSTKMKSTQLKNISVEGNKVIMEGVGYGHGVGLSQWGAYQMAKDGKSASEIITYYFKNVRVVNLWD
;
A
#
# COMPACT_ATOMS: atom_id res chain seq x y z
N MET A 1 50.48 -42.25 56.27
CA MET A 1 50.29 -42.62 57.70
C MET A 1 49.99 -41.36 58.49
N LYS A 2 48.86 -41.34 59.22
CA LYS A 2 48.65 -40.70 60.54
C LYS A 2 49.18 -39.25 60.71
N ASN A 3 48.37 -38.22 60.93
CA ASN A 3 47.50 -38.09 62.09
C ASN A 3 46.61 -36.82 62.01
N LYS A 4 45.36 -37.00 62.45
CA LYS A 4 44.45 -35.96 62.96
C LYS A 4 45.03 -35.33 64.22
N LYS A 5 44.75 -34.04 64.50
CA LYS A 5 44.39 -33.50 65.84
C LYS A 5 43.73 -32.10 65.70
N PHE A 6 42.47 -31.94 66.14
CA PHE A 6 41.99 -31.15 67.32
C PHE A 6 41.97 -29.62 67.09
N ILE A 7 41.06 -28.75 67.57
CA ILE A 7 39.76 -28.79 68.29
C ILE A 7 39.37 -27.29 68.55
N LEU A 8 38.06 -26.95 68.63
CA LEU A 8 37.42 -25.80 69.35
C LEU A 8 37.78 -24.32 68.99
N ILE A 9 36.96 -23.26 69.15
CA ILE A 9 35.53 -22.96 69.40
C ILE A 9 35.35 -21.41 69.34
N LEU A 10 34.16 -20.90 68.92
CA LEU A 10 33.52 -19.56 69.16
C LEU A 10 34.25 -18.26 68.67
N ILE A 11 33.66 -17.14 68.20
CA ILE A 11 32.31 -16.51 68.09
C ILE A 11 32.42 -15.45 66.95
N ALA A 12 31.35 -15.24 66.16
CA ALA A 12 30.77 -13.92 65.80
C ALA A 12 30.03 -13.93 64.43
N ILE A 13 28.72 -14.14 64.55
CA ILE A 13 27.60 -13.54 63.79
C ILE A 13 27.98 -12.57 62.65
N LEU A 14 27.57 -12.88 61.42
CA LEU A 14 26.74 -11.95 60.62
C LEU A 14 25.94 -12.70 59.53
N LEU A 15 24.62 -12.53 59.62
CA LEU A 15 23.59 -13.01 58.72
C LEU A 15 23.59 -12.23 57.41
N THR A 16 23.63 -12.94 56.27
CA THR A 16 22.86 -12.58 55.07
C THR A 16 22.54 -13.86 54.28
N ILE A 17 21.31 -14.35 54.44
CA ILE A 17 20.71 -15.36 53.58
C ILE A 17 20.15 -14.64 52.36
N SER A 18 20.78 -14.81 51.19
CA SER A 18 20.23 -14.40 49.91
C SER A 18 19.15 -15.38 49.48
N ALA A 19 17.90 -14.93 49.56
CA ALA A 19 16.74 -15.64 49.04
C ALA A 19 16.82 -15.75 47.51
N PHE A 20 16.76 -16.97 46.99
CA PHE A 20 16.46 -17.25 45.59
C PHE A 20 15.00 -16.83 45.33
N GLY A 21 14.82 -15.66 44.73
CA GLY A 21 13.54 -15.22 44.19
C GLY A 21 13.24 -15.93 42.87
N CYS A 22 12.08 -16.57 42.78
CA CYS A 22 11.49 -17.03 41.52
C CYS A 22 11.48 -15.88 40.50
N ARG A 23 12.12 -16.06 39.34
CA ARG A 23 11.91 -15.18 38.19
C ARG A 23 10.48 -15.39 37.67
N PRO A 24 9.64 -14.34 37.58
CA PRO A 24 8.38 -14.45 36.87
C PRO A 24 8.69 -14.71 35.39
N GLN A 25 8.08 -15.75 34.85
CA GLN A 25 8.01 -15.99 33.42
C GLN A 25 7.31 -14.79 32.78
N GLU A 26 7.97 -14.13 31.83
CA GLU A 26 7.36 -13.06 31.04
C GLU A 26 6.09 -13.62 30.38
N ARG A 27 4.95 -12.98 30.66
CA ARG A 27 3.72 -13.29 29.94
C ARG A 27 3.95 -12.84 28.49
N PRO A 28 3.55 -13.64 27.49
CA PRO A 28 3.51 -13.16 26.12
C PRO A 28 2.68 -11.88 26.10
N GLU A 29 3.19 -10.83 25.45
CA GLU A 29 2.49 -9.57 25.31
C GLU A 29 1.07 -9.84 24.81
N GLY A 30 0.09 -9.43 25.62
CA GLY A 30 -1.31 -9.54 25.24
C GLY A 30 -1.53 -8.75 23.96
N ARG A 31 -2.27 -9.33 23.00
CA ARG A 31 -2.71 -8.61 21.80
C ARG A 31 -3.29 -7.25 22.23
N ARG A 32 -2.61 -6.15 21.89
CA ARG A 32 -3.17 -4.80 22.04
C ARG A 32 -4.43 -4.72 21.19
N ASN A 33 -5.49 -4.08 21.70
CA ASN A 33 -6.63 -3.81 20.83
C ASN A 33 -6.20 -2.77 19.79
N PRO A 34 -6.74 -2.79 18.56
CA PRO A 34 -6.42 -1.82 17.51
C PRO A 34 -6.63 -0.34 17.87
N GLY A 35 -7.22 -0.04 19.04
CA GLY A 35 -7.47 1.31 19.54
C GLY A 35 -6.53 1.80 20.65
N ASP A 36 -5.60 0.97 21.14
CA ASP A 36 -4.76 1.28 22.32
C ASP A 36 -3.39 1.87 21.95
N GLY A 37 -3.20 2.28 20.69
CA GLY A 37 -1.95 2.83 20.17
C GLY A 37 -1.84 4.35 20.29
N ASP A 38 -0.61 4.85 20.48
CA ASP A 38 -0.29 6.28 20.43
C ASP A 38 -0.48 6.81 18.99
N ILE A 39 -0.84 8.09 18.86
CA ILE A 39 -0.95 8.73 17.54
C ILE A 39 0.46 9.24 17.16
N PRO A 40 1.03 8.83 16.00
CA PRO A 40 2.33 9.31 15.58
C PRO A 40 2.29 10.84 15.35
N PRO A 41 3.39 11.55 15.62
CA PRO A 41 3.46 12.97 15.30
C PRO A 41 3.39 13.19 13.78
N ILE A 42 2.99 14.40 13.39
CA ILE A 42 3.16 14.89 12.02
C ILE A 42 4.68 15.08 11.77
N PRO A 43 5.23 14.64 10.62
CA PRO A 43 6.65 14.82 10.31
C PRO A 43 7.11 16.28 10.47
N GLU A 44 8.27 16.48 11.09
CA GLU A 44 8.74 17.80 11.51
C GLU A 44 8.89 18.76 10.31
N GLU A 45 9.25 18.24 9.15
CA GLU A 45 9.50 18.99 7.92
C GLU A 45 8.22 19.65 7.36
N ILE A 46 7.05 19.08 7.67
CA ILE A 46 5.75 19.55 7.19
C ILE A 46 4.88 20.14 8.32
N SER A 47 5.21 19.82 9.57
CA SER A 47 4.45 20.24 10.75
C SER A 47 4.38 21.76 10.89
N GLN A 48 3.23 22.25 11.34
CA GLN A 48 3.01 23.66 11.69
C GLN A 48 2.76 23.84 13.21
N GLY A 49 3.00 22.79 13.99
CA GLY A 49 2.63 22.68 15.40
C GLY A 49 1.41 21.79 15.63
N GLU A 50 1.16 21.48 16.90
CA GLU A 50 0.09 20.56 17.31
C GLU A 50 -1.29 20.99 16.82
N GLY A 51 -2.04 20.04 16.25
CA GLY A 51 -3.41 20.23 15.77
C GLY A 51 -3.56 21.15 14.55
N LYS A 52 -2.46 21.57 13.93
CA LYS A 52 -2.50 22.45 12.74
C LYS A 52 -2.25 21.68 11.46
N GLU A 53 -2.95 22.10 10.42
CA GLU A 53 -2.74 21.57 9.06
C GLU A 53 -1.27 21.73 8.62
N PRO A 54 -0.63 20.65 8.13
CA PRO A 54 0.73 20.72 7.63
C PRO A 54 0.84 21.53 6.32
N ARG A 55 2.05 21.97 5.98
CA ARG A 55 2.34 22.66 4.72
C ARG A 55 3.25 21.80 3.85
N LEU A 56 2.90 21.68 2.57
CA LEU A 56 3.63 20.84 1.63
C LEU A 56 4.36 21.68 0.59
N LYS A 57 5.63 21.34 0.33
CA LYS A 57 6.33 21.70 -0.89
C LYS A 57 6.13 20.56 -1.88
N VAL A 58 5.35 20.81 -2.92
CA VAL A 58 4.96 19.79 -3.91
C VAL A 58 5.68 20.07 -5.23
N TYR A 59 6.39 19.09 -5.76
CA TYR A 59 6.91 19.16 -7.12
C TYR A 59 5.80 18.86 -8.13
N LEU A 60 5.43 19.86 -8.93
CA LEU A 60 4.42 19.74 -9.98
C LEU A 60 5.11 19.36 -11.30
N VAL A 61 4.89 18.13 -11.77
CA VAL A 61 5.52 17.59 -12.99
C VAL A 61 5.16 18.42 -14.22
N GLU A 62 3.91 18.86 -14.34
CA GLU A 62 3.42 19.66 -15.48
C GLU A 62 4.18 21.00 -15.63
N ASN A 63 4.50 21.64 -14.50
CA ASN A 63 5.16 22.94 -14.46
C ASN A 63 6.68 22.84 -14.23
N GLN A 64 7.20 21.63 -14.00
CA GLN A 64 8.59 21.36 -13.64
C GLN A 64 9.09 22.24 -12.48
N GLY A 65 8.27 22.41 -11.43
CA GLY A 65 8.58 23.34 -10.35
C GLY A 65 7.92 23.00 -9.03
N ILE A 66 8.46 23.55 -7.94
CA ILE A 66 7.95 23.35 -6.59
C ILE A 66 6.94 24.45 -6.26
N LYS A 67 5.76 24.05 -5.78
CA LYS A 67 4.75 24.94 -5.22
C LYS A 67 4.52 24.59 -3.75
N GLU A 68 4.53 25.61 -2.89
CA GLU A 68 4.06 25.44 -1.52
C GLU A 68 2.54 25.54 -1.47
N MET A 69 1.88 24.59 -0.80
CA MET A 69 0.43 24.56 -0.66
C MET A 69 0.00 23.98 0.68
N ASN A 70 -1.28 24.19 0.99
CA ASN A 70 -1.95 23.54 2.10
C ASN A 70 -2.07 22.03 1.84
N PHE A 71 -2.02 21.22 2.91
CA PHE A 71 -2.13 19.78 2.77
C PHE A 71 -3.47 19.36 2.17
N GLU A 72 -4.58 19.97 2.61
CA GLU A 72 -5.91 19.69 2.05
C GLU A 72 -5.99 20.05 0.56
N GLU A 73 -5.36 21.16 0.12
CA GLU A 73 -5.32 21.56 -1.30
C GLU A 73 -4.63 20.48 -2.15
N TYR A 74 -3.55 19.88 -1.64
CA TYR A 74 -2.89 18.77 -2.33
C TYR A 74 -3.83 17.54 -2.43
N VAL A 75 -4.49 17.17 -1.34
CA VAL A 75 -5.40 16.01 -1.29
C VAL A 75 -6.62 16.18 -2.20
N GLU A 76 -7.17 17.39 -2.35
CA GLU A 76 -8.21 17.68 -3.34
C GLU A 76 -7.75 17.33 -4.76
N GLY A 77 -6.54 17.77 -5.14
CA GLY A 77 -5.98 17.46 -6.45
C GLY A 77 -5.69 15.97 -6.64
N VAL A 78 -5.28 15.26 -5.59
CA VAL A 78 -5.12 13.80 -5.64
C VAL A 78 -6.46 13.10 -5.90
N LEU A 79 -7.51 13.47 -5.15
CA LEU A 79 -8.84 12.90 -5.35
C LEU A 79 -9.35 13.10 -6.78
N ALA A 80 -9.13 14.29 -7.32
CA ALA A 80 -9.50 14.65 -8.67
C ALA A 80 -8.73 13.88 -9.76
N GLY A 81 -7.49 13.47 -9.46
CA GLY A 81 -6.66 12.65 -10.34
C GLY A 81 -6.97 11.16 -10.27
N GLU A 82 -7.29 10.65 -9.07
CA GLU A 82 -7.41 9.21 -8.79
C GLU A 82 -8.83 8.65 -8.92
N MET A 83 -9.86 9.48 -8.73
CA MET A 83 -11.26 9.04 -8.73
C MET A 83 -12.14 9.91 -9.61
N HIS A 84 -13.21 9.30 -10.14
CA HIS A 84 -14.28 10.06 -10.75
C HIS A 84 -14.96 10.94 -9.69
N ASN A 85 -15.08 12.23 -10.00
CA ASN A 85 -15.47 13.26 -9.05
C ASN A 85 -16.98 13.30 -8.72
N ASP A 86 -17.77 12.41 -9.32
CA ASP A 86 -19.21 12.21 -9.07
C ASP A 86 -19.53 10.93 -8.30
N TRP A 87 -18.51 10.16 -7.90
CA TRP A 87 -18.67 8.93 -7.13
C TRP A 87 -19.32 9.15 -5.75
N PRO A 88 -19.85 8.09 -5.11
CA PRO A 88 -20.44 8.14 -3.78
C PRO A 88 -19.53 8.82 -2.76
N GLU A 89 -20.13 9.62 -1.89
CA GLU A 89 -19.41 10.48 -0.94
C GLU A 89 -18.50 9.70 0.01
N GLU A 90 -18.94 8.53 0.49
CA GLU A 90 -18.11 7.69 1.37
C GLU A 90 -16.94 7.02 0.64
N ALA A 91 -17.04 6.79 -0.68
CA ALA A 91 -15.91 6.29 -1.47
C ALA A 91 -14.86 7.40 -1.69
N LEU A 92 -15.31 8.63 -2.00
CA LEU A 92 -14.43 9.80 -2.08
C LEU A 92 -13.76 10.09 -0.73
N ALA A 93 -14.51 10.02 0.37
CA ALA A 93 -13.99 10.21 1.72
C ALA A 93 -12.96 9.12 2.11
N ALA A 94 -13.20 7.85 1.77
CA ALA A 94 -12.22 6.79 2.01
C ALA A 94 -10.92 7.05 1.26
N GLN A 95 -10.99 7.48 0.00
CA GLN A 95 -9.81 7.84 -0.78
C GLN A 95 -9.09 9.07 -0.20
N ALA A 96 -9.80 10.06 0.32
CA ALA A 96 -9.19 11.25 0.92
C ALA A 96 -8.33 10.89 2.13
N ILE A 97 -8.85 10.02 3.00
CA ILE A 97 -8.12 9.50 4.16
C ILE A 97 -6.88 8.71 3.70
N LEU A 98 -7.00 7.85 2.68
CA LEU A 98 -5.87 7.05 2.19
C LEU A 98 -4.81 7.91 1.47
N ALA A 99 -5.21 8.90 0.66
CA ALA A 99 -4.30 9.84 0.03
C ALA A 99 -3.52 10.66 1.07
N ARG A 100 -4.22 11.12 2.10
CA ARG A 100 -3.61 11.81 3.24
C ARG A 100 -2.63 10.91 3.97
N THR A 101 -3.03 9.67 4.26
CA THR A 101 -2.18 8.66 4.91
C THR A 101 -0.94 8.33 4.08
N PHE A 102 -1.08 8.21 2.75
CA PHE A 102 0.04 7.97 1.84
C PHE A 102 1.10 9.06 1.98
N VAL A 103 0.71 10.34 1.94
CA VAL A 103 1.67 11.45 2.06
C VAL A 103 2.37 11.43 3.43
N MET A 104 1.64 11.13 4.50
CA MET A 104 2.23 11.01 5.84
C MET A 104 3.26 9.87 5.90
N GLU A 105 2.92 8.69 5.38
CA GLU A 105 3.82 7.54 5.31
C GLU A 105 5.02 7.82 4.40
N PHE A 106 4.80 8.46 3.26
CA PHE A 106 5.83 8.79 2.28
C PHE A 106 6.87 9.74 2.87
N VAL A 107 6.43 10.84 3.49
CA VAL A 107 7.34 11.81 4.11
C VAL A 107 8.06 11.19 5.31
N THR A 108 7.35 10.41 6.14
CA THR A 108 7.96 9.75 7.32
C THR A 108 9.02 8.73 6.92
N SER A 109 8.76 7.91 5.90
CA SER A 109 9.65 6.80 5.53
C SER A 109 10.77 7.20 4.58
N LYS A 110 10.50 8.10 3.62
CA LYS A 110 11.47 8.51 2.59
C LYS A 110 12.17 9.84 2.90
N GLY A 111 11.63 10.64 3.81
CA GLY A 111 12.15 11.98 4.15
C GLY A 111 11.86 13.05 3.10
N GLY A 112 11.19 12.71 1.99
CA GLY A 112 10.87 13.64 0.90
C GLY A 112 10.84 12.98 -0.47
N SER A 113 10.62 13.80 -1.49
CA SER A 113 10.55 13.35 -2.88
C SER A 113 11.94 13.18 -3.51
N LYS A 114 12.04 12.35 -4.55
CA LYS A 114 13.18 12.26 -5.46
C LYS A 114 13.49 13.60 -6.14
N TYR A 115 12.53 14.50 -6.21
CA TYR A 115 12.73 15.87 -6.66
C TYR A 115 13.22 16.75 -5.50
N GLU A 116 14.49 17.14 -5.58
CA GLU A 116 15.19 17.87 -4.51
C GLU A 116 14.41 19.11 -4.04
N GLY A 117 14.19 19.20 -2.72
CA GLY A 117 13.49 20.31 -2.07
C GLY A 117 11.97 20.16 -1.98
N ALA A 118 11.39 19.10 -2.52
CA ALA A 118 9.96 18.77 -2.39
C ALA A 118 9.72 17.67 -1.35
N HIS A 119 8.60 17.77 -0.64
CA HIS A 119 8.13 16.74 0.30
C HIS A 119 7.43 15.59 -0.43
N VAL A 120 6.70 15.91 -1.51
CA VAL A 120 5.99 14.96 -2.38
C VAL A 120 5.92 15.52 -3.80
N SER A 121 5.56 14.70 -4.80
CA SER A 121 5.41 15.11 -6.19
C SER A 121 4.07 14.68 -6.78
N THR A 122 3.73 15.22 -7.95
CA THR A 122 2.60 14.75 -8.79
C THR A 122 3.04 13.71 -9.82
N ASP A 123 4.22 13.09 -9.64
CA ASP A 123 4.69 12.02 -10.51
C ASP A 123 4.02 10.70 -10.10
N ILE A 124 3.21 10.14 -10.98
CA ILE A 124 2.48 8.88 -10.75
C ILE A 124 3.41 7.67 -10.55
N GLU A 125 4.66 7.74 -11.02
CA GLU A 125 5.65 6.67 -10.81
C GLU A 125 6.28 6.73 -9.41
N GLU A 126 6.12 7.85 -8.70
CA GLU A 126 6.68 8.07 -7.37
C GLU A 126 5.61 8.14 -6.27
N ALA A 127 4.51 8.83 -6.57
CA ALA A 127 3.49 9.24 -5.63
C ALA A 127 2.09 8.89 -6.16
N GLN A 128 1.27 9.89 -6.46
CA GLN A 128 -0.16 9.72 -6.78
C GLN A 128 -0.56 10.58 -7.98
N ALA A 129 -1.61 10.18 -8.69
CA ALA A 129 -2.22 11.01 -9.71
C ALA A 129 -2.77 12.30 -9.08
N TRP A 130 -2.62 13.42 -9.78
CA TRP A 130 -3.03 14.73 -9.29
C TRP A 130 -3.54 15.58 -10.45
N ASP A 131 -4.74 16.15 -10.32
CA ASP A 131 -5.37 16.93 -11.39
C ASP A 131 -6.22 18.08 -10.81
N ALA A 132 -5.62 19.26 -10.66
CA ALA A 132 -6.33 20.43 -10.14
C ALA A 132 -7.51 20.89 -11.01
N ALA A 133 -7.52 20.57 -12.31
CA ALA A 133 -8.58 21.02 -13.21
C ALA A 133 -9.89 20.25 -13.00
N LYS A 134 -9.84 19.06 -12.39
CA LYS A 134 -11.01 18.20 -12.12
C LYS A 134 -11.61 18.36 -10.73
N ILE A 135 -11.03 19.22 -9.88
CA ILE A 135 -11.55 19.50 -8.54
C ILE A 135 -12.95 20.13 -8.66
N ASN A 136 -13.95 19.49 -8.04
CA ASN A 136 -15.32 19.99 -7.94
C ASN A 136 -15.75 20.12 -6.47
N ASP A 137 -16.96 20.61 -6.22
CA ASP A 137 -17.47 20.84 -4.86
C ASP A 137 -17.61 19.53 -4.07
N ARG A 138 -17.92 18.40 -4.73
CA ARG A 138 -18.01 17.08 -4.07
C ARG A 138 -16.66 16.62 -3.54
N ILE A 139 -15.58 16.84 -4.30
CA ILE A 139 -14.21 16.56 -3.86
C ILE A 139 -13.87 17.42 -2.64
N LYS A 140 -14.10 18.74 -2.73
CA LYS A 140 -13.84 19.67 -1.62
C LYS A 140 -14.60 19.26 -0.36
N GLU A 141 -15.86 18.87 -0.50
CA GLU A 141 -16.69 18.41 0.60
C GLU A 141 -16.16 17.11 1.22
N ALA A 142 -15.78 16.12 0.40
CA ALA A 142 -15.20 14.87 0.87
C ALA A 142 -13.87 15.09 1.61
N VAL A 143 -13.00 15.95 1.09
CA VAL A 143 -11.73 16.33 1.74
C VAL A 143 -12.00 17.08 3.03
N GLN A 144 -12.87 18.09 3.03
CA GLN A 144 -13.19 18.88 4.21
C GLN A 144 -13.83 18.06 5.33
N ARG A 145 -14.70 17.10 5.00
CA ARG A 145 -15.35 16.22 5.99
C ARG A 145 -14.37 15.21 6.62
N THR A 146 -13.28 14.91 5.91
CA THR A 146 -12.22 14.00 6.35
C THR A 146 -10.91 14.73 6.65
N ARG A 147 -11.00 16.05 6.89
CA ARG A 147 -9.87 16.90 7.21
C ARG A 147 -9.09 16.32 8.38
N GLY A 148 -7.78 16.20 8.21
CA GLY A 148 -6.88 15.61 9.21
C GLY A 148 -7.01 14.11 9.47
N MET A 149 -7.97 13.42 8.85
CA MET A 149 -8.18 11.99 9.10
C MET A 149 -7.17 11.12 8.35
N VAL A 150 -6.54 10.18 9.06
CA VAL A 150 -5.52 9.24 8.56
C VAL A 150 -5.76 7.83 9.09
N ALA A 151 -5.23 6.83 8.40
CA ALA A 151 -5.30 5.43 8.77
C ALA A 151 -3.99 4.95 9.39
N LEU A 152 -4.08 4.33 10.57
CA LEU A 152 -2.93 3.83 11.33
C LEU A 152 -3.07 2.33 11.59
N HIS A 153 -1.94 1.63 11.53
CA HIS A 153 -1.80 0.32 12.15
C HIS A 153 -0.91 0.49 13.37
N GLU A 154 -1.44 0.17 14.55
CA GLU A 154 -0.80 0.51 15.82
C GLU A 154 -0.48 2.02 15.86
N ASP A 155 0.80 2.37 15.88
CA ASP A 155 1.32 3.73 16.06
C ASP A 155 1.98 4.26 14.77
N GLU A 156 1.77 3.56 13.63
CA GLU A 156 2.41 3.89 12.34
C GLU A 156 1.38 4.16 11.24
N TYR A 157 1.71 5.09 10.34
CA TYR A 157 0.93 5.30 9.11
C TYR A 157 0.99 4.06 8.22
N ILE A 158 -0.16 3.61 7.74
CA ILE A 158 -0.18 2.46 6.84
C ILE A 158 0.34 2.82 5.44
N LYS A 159 0.91 1.83 4.75
CA LYS A 159 1.09 1.86 3.30
C LYS A 159 -0.29 1.76 2.64
N ALA A 160 -0.88 2.92 2.40
CA ALA A 160 -2.26 3.12 1.95
C ALA A 160 -2.46 2.83 0.45
N TRP A 161 -2.07 1.63 0.00
CA TRP A 161 -2.18 1.23 -1.41
C TRP A 161 -3.62 1.03 -1.86
N PHE A 162 -3.93 1.43 -3.09
CA PHE A 162 -5.24 1.27 -3.69
C PHE A 162 -5.12 1.03 -5.20
N HIS A 163 -6.17 0.47 -5.80
CA HIS A 163 -6.21 0.14 -7.23
C HIS A 163 -7.63 0.23 -7.78
N ALA A 164 -7.78 0.25 -9.10
CA ALA A 164 -9.09 0.46 -9.73
C ALA A 164 -10.09 -0.67 -9.45
N HIS A 165 -9.73 -1.91 -9.76
CA HIS A 165 -10.64 -3.07 -9.68
C HIS A 165 -9.90 -4.34 -9.26
N ALA A 166 -10.36 -5.04 -8.22
CA ALA A 166 -9.63 -6.18 -7.65
C ALA A 166 -9.67 -7.42 -8.54
N GLY A 167 -10.80 -7.64 -9.22
CA GLY A 167 -11.04 -8.86 -10.00
C GLY A 167 -11.62 -9.99 -9.14
N GLY A 168 -12.37 -9.61 -8.11
CA GLY A 168 -13.04 -10.50 -7.15
C GLY A 168 -12.37 -10.52 -5.77
N LYS A 169 -11.05 -10.40 -5.68
CA LYS A 169 -10.33 -10.31 -4.40
C LYS A 169 -9.01 -9.55 -4.52
N THR A 170 -8.58 -8.98 -3.40
CA THR A 170 -7.30 -8.26 -3.29
C THR A 170 -6.11 -9.22 -3.29
N ALA A 171 -4.92 -8.67 -3.42
CA ALA A 171 -3.64 -9.35 -3.42
C ALA A 171 -2.78 -8.92 -2.25
N THR A 172 -1.79 -9.74 -1.91
CA THR A 172 -0.73 -9.32 -0.99
C THR A 172 0.25 -8.38 -1.70
N ALA A 173 1.03 -7.58 -0.97
CA ALA A 173 2.04 -6.69 -1.51
C ALA A 173 3.11 -7.44 -2.31
N LYS A 174 3.56 -8.59 -1.81
CA LYS A 174 4.52 -9.45 -2.54
C LYS A 174 3.98 -9.89 -3.90
N GLU A 175 2.69 -10.23 -3.94
CA GLU A 175 2.01 -10.69 -5.16
C GLU A 175 1.75 -9.56 -6.15
N GLY A 176 1.16 -8.44 -5.68
CA GLY A 176 0.68 -7.37 -6.55
C GLY A 176 1.73 -6.30 -6.90
N LEU A 177 2.71 -6.07 -6.03
CA LEU A 177 3.69 -4.97 -6.15
C LEU A 177 5.14 -5.45 -6.28
N ALA A 178 5.39 -6.77 -6.28
CA ALA A 178 6.73 -7.33 -6.13
C ALA A 178 7.46 -6.81 -4.88
N PHE A 179 6.71 -6.58 -3.80
CA PHE A 179 7.26 -6.00 -2.57
C PHE A 179 8.33 -6.91 -1.96
N GLU A 180 9.52 -6.38 -1.67
CA GLU A 180 10.67 -7.18 -1.23
C GLU A 180 10.75 -7.33 0.30
N GLU A 181 10.12 -6.44 1.06
CA GLU A 181 10.14 -6.45 2.52
C GLU A 181 9.14 -7.47 3.10
N GLU A 182 8.98 -7.45 4.42
CA GLU A 182 7.94 -8.24 5.10
C GLU A 182 6.55 -7.75 4.67
N GLU A 183 5.62 -8.70 4.52
CA GLU A 183 4.24 -8.37 4.14
C GLU A 183 3.60 -7.52 5.26
N PRO A 184 3.09 -6.31 4.97
CA PRO A 184 2.50 -5.49 6.02
C PRO A 184 1.31 -6.21 6.67
N PRO A 185 1.23 -6.27 8.01
CA PRO A 185 0.27 -7.13 8.73
C PRO A 185 -1.20 -6.76 8.49
N TYR A 186 -1.46 -5.52 8.09
CA TYR A 186 -2.77 -5.00 7.71
C TYR A 186 -3.17 -5.30 6.26
N ILE A 187 -2.26 -5.78 5.42
CA ILE A 187 -2.53 -6.18 4.04
C ILE A 187 -2.83 -7.67 3.99
N GLN A 188 -4.07 -8.00 3.62
CA GLN A 188 -4.53 -9.38 3.47
C GLN A 188 -5.35 -9.53 2.20
N VAL A 189 -5.38 -10.75 1.66
CA VAL A 189 -6.33 -11.12 0.60
C VAL A 189 -7.73 -11.13 1.18
N VAL A 190 -8.57 -10.22 0.70
CA VAL A 190 -10.00 -10.15 1.03
C VAL A 190 -10.81 -10.21 -0.25
N GLU A 191 -11.99 -10.81 -0.18
CA GLU A 191 -12.98 -10.66 -1.26
C GLU A 191 -13.27 -9.16 -1.46
N SER A 192 -13.46 -8.73 -2.71
CA SER A 192 -13.79 -7.34 -3.03
C SER A 192 -15.14 -7.30 -3.74
N PRO A 193 -16.14 -6.59 -3.21
CA PRO A 193 -17.43 -6.43 -3.86
C PRO A 193 -17.34 -5.38 -4.98
N ASP A 194 -16.40 -5.55 -5.93
CA ASP A 194 -16.22 -4.60 -7.03
C ASP A 194 -17.55 -4.41 -7.78
N SER A 195 -17.96 -3.15 -7.96
CA SER A 195 -19.27 -2.84 -8.52
C SER A 195 -19.44 -3.35 -9.96
N ALA A 196 -20.63 -3.85 -10.29
CA ALA A 196 -21.00 -4.19 -11.66
C ALA A 196 -21.11 -2.95 -12.59
N GLU A 197 -21.03 -1.74 -12.04
CA GLU A 197 -20.95 -0.48 -12.79
C GLU A 197 -19.54 -0.18 -13.30
N ALA A 198 -18.53 -0.96 -12.89
CA ALA A 198 -17.20 -0.86 -13.46
C ALA A 198 -17.22 -1.08 -14.98
N PRO A 199 -16.45 -0.30 -15.76
CA PRO A 199 -16.33 -0.49 -17.19
C PRO A 199 -15.96 -1.95 -17.52
N PRO A 200 -16.60 -2.59 -18.52
CA PRO A 200 -16.32 -3.97 -18.86
C PRO A 200 -14.83 -4.24 -19.12
N GLU A 201 -14.11 -3.27 -19.69
CA GLU A 201 -12.69 -3.31 -19.97
C GLU A 201 -11.79 -3.22 -18.72
N ASP A 202 -12.31 -2.77 -17.58
CA ASP A 202 -11.60 -2.76 -16.29
C ASP A 202 -11.85 -4.06 -15.53
N THR A 203 -13.01 -4.68 -15.76
CA THR A 203 -13.37 -5.98 -15.18
C THR A 203 -12.73 -7.14 -15.93
N ASN A 204 -12.84 -7.16 -17.27
CA ASN A 204 -12.26 -8.16 -18.17
C ASN A 204 -11.51 -7.45 -19.28
N TRP A 205 -10.19 -7.52 -19.26
CA TRP A 205 -9.34 -6.81 -20.20
C TRP A 205 -8.72 -7.75 -21.21
N ARG A 206 -8.45 -7.20 -22.40
CA ARG A 206 -7.71 -7.86 -23.47
C ARG A 206 -6.73 -6.88 -24.10
N ALA A 207 -5.48 -7.28 -24.24
CA ALA A 207 -4.44 -6.46 -24.85
C ALA A 207 -3.61 -7.27 -25.86
N GLU A 208 -3.13 -6.58 -26.89
CA GLU A 208 -2.21 -7.12 -27.89
C GLU A 208 -0.87 -6.38 -27.80
N PHE A 209 0.22 -7.15 -27.79
CA PHE A 209 1.58 -6.67 -27.76
C PHE A 209 2.40 -7.31 -28.90
N THR A 210 3.45 -6.63 -29.35
CA THR A 210 4.45 -7.27 -30.23
C THR A 210 5.47 -8.05 -29.41
N LYS A 211 6.10 -9.07 -30.01
CA LYS A 211 7.22 -9.77 -29.35
C LYS A 211 8.35 -8.83 -28.94
N ASP A 212 8.63 -7.80 -29.73
CA ASP A 212 9.66 -6.80 -29.39
C ASP A 212 9.32 -6.04 -28.11
N LYS A 213 8.06 -5.66 -27.91
CA LYS A 213 7.63 -4.98 -26.69
C LYS A 213 7.69 -5.91 -25.47
N ILE A 214 7.39 -7.20 -25.64
CA ILE A 214 7.57 -8.21 -24.59
C ILE A 214 9.07 -8.38 -24.24
N LYS A 215 9.95 -8.52 -25.24
CA LYS A 215 11.41 -8.63 -25.03
C LYS A 215 11.97 -7.41 -24.31
N GLN A 216 11.50 -6.21 -24.66
CA GLN A 216 11.86 -4.98 -23.96
C GLN A 216 11.45 -5.05 -22.48
N ALA A 217 10.21 -5.43 -22.18
CA ALA A 217 9.74 -5.55 -20.80
C ALA A 217 10.49 -6.62 -19.99
N VAL A 218 10.88 -7.74 -20.63
CA VAL A 218 11.77 -8.76 -20.02
C VAL A 218 13.14 -8.16 -19.70
N SER A 219 13.71 -7.37 -20.62
CA SER A 219 14.99 -6.67 -20.44
C SER A 219 14.94 -5.68 -19.28
N GLU A 220 13.89 -4.87 -19.19
CA GLU A 220 13.68 -3.91 -18.11
C GLU A 220 13.44 -4.59 -16.75
N SER A 221 12.94 -5.83 -16.77
CA SER A 221 12.81 -6.68 -15.57
C SER A 221 14.12 -7.40 -15.19
N GLY A 222 15.25 -7.07 -15.82
CA GLY A 222 16.58 -7.62 -15.50
C GLY A 222 16.87 -9.00 -16.10
N GLN A 223 16.04 -9.48 -17.02
CA GLN A 223 16.20 -10.76 -17.71
C GLN A 223 16.46 -10.56 -19.20
N GLN A 224 16.78 -11.60 -19.97
CA GLN A 224 16.92 -11.49 -21.42
C GLN A 224 16.25 -12.68 -22.10
N VAL A 225 15.62 -12.45 -23.24
CA VAL A 225 15.04 -13.51 -24.07
C VAL A 225 15.24 -13.17 -25.55
N ALA A 226 15.81 -14.13 -26.30
CA ALA A 226 16.08 -13.94 -27.72
C ALA A 226 14.82 -14.09 -28.57
N ASP A 227 14.11 -15.20 -28.41
CA ASP A 227 12.80 -15.47 -29.00
C ASP A 227 12.00 -16.39 -28.06
N PHE A 228 10.69 -16.46 -28.27
CA PHE A 228 9.79 -17.31 -27.50
C PHE A 228 8.57 -17.69 -28.34
N SER A 229 8.06 -18.91 -28.19
CA SER A 229 6.81 -19.37 -28.82
C SER A 229 5.65 -19.47 -27.83
N ALA A 230 5.92 -19.31 -26.54
CA ALA A 230 4.93 -19.43 -25.46
C ALA A 230 5.26 -18.47 -24.32
N ILE A 231 4.22 -18.10 -23.57
CA ILE A 231 4.31 -17.41 -22.29
C ILE A 231 3.40 -18.17 -21.33
N GLU A 232 3.93 -18.57 -20.18
CA GLU A 232 3.21 -19.40 -19.21
C GLU A 232 3.23 -18.78 -17.82
N VAL A 233 2.11 -18.88 -17.10
CA VAL A 233 2.08 -18.57 -15.67
C VAL A 233 2.66 -19.78 -14.93
N VAL A 234 3.84 -19.60 -14.34
CA VAL A 234 4.54 -20.68 -13.63
C VAL A 234 4.42 -20.60 -12.12
N GLU A 235 3.94 -19.47 -11.59
CA GLU A 235 3.64 -19.30 -10.18
C GLU A 235 2.48 -18.32 -9.99
N THR A 236 1.58 -18.64 -9.07
CA THR A 236 0.44 -17.79 -8.68
C THR A 236 0.44 -17.55 -7.18
N GLY A 237 0.06 -16.34 -6.76
CA GLY A 237 -0.15 -16.01 -5.36
C GLY A 237 -1.54 -16.41 -4.85
N PRO A 238 -1.84 -16.13 -3.57
CA PRO A 238 -3.12 -16.50 -2.94
C PRO A 238 -4.36 -15.81 -3.54
N SER A 239 -4.20 -14.66 -4.21
CA SER A 239 -5.30 -14.04 -4.96
C SER A 239 -5.58 -14.73 -6.31
N GLY A 240 -4.66 -15.59 -6.75
CA GLY A 240 -4.68 -16.19 -8.08
C GLY A 240 -4.07 -15.30 -9.17
N ARG A 241 -3.41 -14.21 -8.80
CA ARG A 241 -2.58 -13.42 -9.71
C ARG A 241 -1.27 -14.16 -9.96
N ALA A 242 -0.75 -14.05 -11.18
CA ALA A 242 0.58 -14.52 -11.48
C ALA A 242 1.60 -13.77 -10.62
N THR A 243 2.52 -14.50 -10.00
CA THR A 243 3.73 -13.95 -9.36
C THR A 243 4.94 -14.12 -10.25
N LYS A 244 4.97 -15.19 -11.08
CA LYS A 244 6.02 -15.42 -12.08
C LYS A 244 5.46 -15.84 -13.43
N LEU A 245 6.08 -15.30 -14.48
CA LEU A 245 5.83 -15.68 -15.87
C LEU A 245 7.09 -16.28 -16.48
N GLN A 246 6.93 -17.39 -17.20
CA GLN A 246 7.95 -17.96 -18.06
C GLN A 246 7.74 -17.47 -19.48
N ILE A 247 8.76 -16.85 -20.09
CA ILE A 247 8.76 -16.30 -21.45
C ILE A 247 9.98 -16.86 -22.17
N GLY A 248 9.79 -17.93 -22.96
CA GLY A 248 10.91 -18.69 -23.51
C GLY A 248 11.77 -19.26 -22.38
N GLU A 249 13.06 -18.91 -22.34
CA GLU A 249 14.00 -19.31 -21.29
C GLU A 249 14.02 -18.35 -20.08
N ALA A 250 13.38 -17.17 -20.18
CA ALA A 250 13.38 -16.18 -19.11
C ALA A 250 12.22 -16.40 -18.12
N THR A 251 12.51 -16.34 -16.82
CA THR A 251 11.49 -16.23 -15.77
C THR A 251 11.50 -14.83 -15.19
N VAL A 252 10.36 -14.13 -15.24
CA VAL A 252 10.22 -12.76 -14.73
C VAL A 252 9.19 -12.70 -13.59
N ASN A 253 9.38 -11.75 -12.67
CA ASN A 253 8.32 -11.37 -11.73
C ASN A 253 7.17 -10.71 -12.50
N ALA A 254 5.94 -11.20 -12.32
CA ALA A 254 4.81 -10.76 -13.11
C ALA A 254 4.39 -9.30 -12.83
N ALA A 255 4.52 -8.82 -11.59
CA ALA A 255 4.16 -7.45 -11.22
C ALA A 255 5.17 -6.45 -11.82
N SER A 256 6.48 -6.72 -11.69
CA SER A 256 7.53 -5.90 -12.32
C SER A 256 7.41 -5.92 -13.85
N PHE A 257 7.17 -7.10 -14.44
CA PHE A 257 6.97 -7.25 -15.88
C PHE A 257 5.75 -6.45 -16.38
N ARG A 258 4.64 -6.47 -15.64
CA ARG A 258 3.43 -5.68 -15.96
C ARG A 258 3.75 -4.18 -16.04
N VAL A 259 4.52 -3.66 -15.09
CA VAL A 259 4.93 -2.24 -15.07
C VAL A 259 5.81 -1.90 -16.27
N ALA A 260 6.85 -2.70 -16.53
CA ALA A 260 7.76 -2.53 -17.66
C ALA A 260 7.04 -2.66 -19.03
N LEU A 261 6.02 -3.52 -19.10
CA LEU A 261 5.27 -3.74 -20.32
C LEU A 261 4.40 -2.52 -20.67
N ASP A 262 3.42 -2.24 -19.83
CA ASP A 262 2.49 -1.09 -19.85
C ASP A 262 1.33 -1.48 -18.92
N SER A 263 1.34 -0.92 -17.71
CA SER A 263 0.41 -1.27 -16.63
C SER A 263 -1.05 -0.85 -16.91
N THR A 264 -1.26 -0.01 -17.94
CA THR A 264 -2.58 0.44 -18.41
C THR A 264 -3.16 -0.46 -19.49
N LYS A 265 -2.31 -1.22 -20.20
CA LYS A 265 -2.72 -2.23 -21.18
C LYS A 265 -2.75 -3.63 -20.58
N MET A 266 -1.67 -4.06 -19.92
CA MET A 266 -1.68 -5.27 -19.09
C MET A 266 -2.26 -4.88 -17.73
N LYS A 267 -3.59 -4.68 -17.70
CA LYS A 267 -4.26 -4.02 -16.57
C LYS A 267 -4.05 -4.74 -15.24
N SER A 268 -3.90 -6.07 -15.23
CA SER A 268 -3.60 -6.85 -14.03
C SER A 268 -2.67 -8.04 -14.32
N THR A 269 -2.23 -8.72 -13.26
CA THR A 269 -1.53 -10.01 -13.34
C THR A 269 -2.48 -11.19 -13.12
N GLN A 270 -3.79 -10.96 -13.00
CA GLN A 270 -4.79 -12.03 -12.90
C GLN A 270 -5.19 -12.51 -14.30
N LEU A 271 -4.26 -13.24 -14.92
CA LEU A 271 -4.33 -13.67 -16.31
C LEU A 271 -5.32 -14.84 -16.47
N LYS A 272 -6.12 -14.78 -17.53
CA LYS A 272 -7.06 -15.83 -17.94
C LYS A 272 -6.58 -16.58 -19.16
N ASN A 273 -5.95 -15.88 -20.10
CA ASN A 273 -5.46 -16.47 -21.34
C ASN A 273 -4.22 -15.71 -21.85
N ILE A 274 -3.29 -16.44 -22.44
CA ILE A 274 -2.12 -15.89 -23.12
C ILE A 274 -1.90 -16.69 -24.39
N SER A 275 -1.85 -16.02 -25.55
CA SER A 275 -1.51 -16.64 -26.83
C SER A 275 -0.38 -15.90 -27.53
N VAL A 276 0.46 -16.67 -28.24
CA VAL A 276 1.56 -16.15 -29.06
C VAL A 276 1.33 -16.61 -30.50
N GLU A 277 1.09 -15.65 -31.40
CA GLU A 277 0.73 -15.89 -32.79
C GLU A 277 1.65 -15.07 -33.71
N GLY A 278 2.70 -15.73 -34.23
CA GLY A 278 3.71 -15.05 -35.03
C GLY A 278 4.44 -13.96 -34.22
N ASN A 279 4.22 -12.70 -34.58
CA ASN A 279 4.79 -11.55 -33.86
C ASN A 279 3.83 -10.95 -32.80
N LYS A 280 2.62 -11.50 -32.66
CA LYS A 280 1.61 -10.98 -31.74
C LYS A 280 1.56 -11.81 -30.46
N VAL A 281 1.39 -11.11 -29.34
CA VAL A 281 1.09 -11.71 -28.04
C VAL A 281 -0.22 -11.11 -27.56
N ILE A 282 -1.21 -11.96 -27.37
CA ILE A 282 -2.52 -11.58 -26.85
C ILE A 282 -2.58 -12.02 -25.39
N MET A 283 -2.93 -11.10 -24.50
CA MET A 283 -3.15 -11.39 -23.09
C MET A 283 -4.56 -10.96 -22.71
N GLU A 284 -5.23 -11.79 -21.91
CA GLU A 284 -6.54 -11.54 -21.36
C GLU A 284 -6.49 -11.78 -19.85
N GLY A 285 -7.19 -10.96 -19.09
CA GLY A 285 -7.21 -11.05 -17.63
C GLY A 285 -8.38 -10.31 -17.01
N VAL A 286 -8.41 -10.29 -15.68
CA VAL A 286 -9.50 -9.67 -14.92
C VAL A 286 -8.98 -8.65 -13.91
N GLY A 287 -9.78 -7.61 -13.66
CA GLY A 287 -9.42 -6.49 -12.78
C GLY A 287 -8.37 -5.55 -13.37
N TYR A 288 -8.14 -4.44 -12.66
CA TYR A 288 -7.24 -3.37 -13.06
C TYR A 288 -6.47 -2.81 -11.87
N GLY A 289 -5.15 -2.89 -11.96
CA GLY A 289 -4.18 -2.41 -11.00
C GLY A 289 -3.44 -3.56 -10.32
N HIS A 290 -2.59 -3.21 -9.35
CA HIS A 290 -1.77 -4.19 -8.63
C HIS A 290 -2.60 -5.13 -7.72
N GLY A 291 -3.80 -4.71 -7.31
CA GLY A 291 -4.71 -5.55 -6.51
C GLY A 291 -4.52 -5.44 -5.00
N VAL A 292 -3.55 -4.64 -4.53
CA VAL A 292 -3.17 -4.54 -3.11
C VAL A 292 -3.97 -3.43 -2.43
N GLY A 293 -4.41 -3.67 -1.20
CA GLY A 293 -5.17 -2.71 -0.40
C GLY A 293 -6.58 -2.44 -0.95
N LEU A 294 -6.99 -1.18 -0.99
CA LEU A 294 -8.36 -0.79 -1.35
C LEU A 294 -8.63 -0.93 -2.85
N SER A 295 -9.74 -1.58 -3.21
CA SER A 295 -10.30 -1.52 -4.57
C SER A 295 -11.25 -0.33 -4.68
N GLN A 296 -11.03 0.57 -5.64
CA GLN A 296 -11.84 1.76 -5.84
C GLN A 296 -13.28 1.38 -6.22
N TRP A 297 -13.46 0.46 -7.18
CA TRP A 297 -14.81 -0.03 -7.55
C TRP A 297 -15.49 -0.85 -6.45
N GLY A 298 -14.72 -1.46 -5.54
CA GLY A 298 -15.28 -2.10 -4.36
C GLY A 298 -15.68 -1.10 -3.28
N ALA A 299 -14.88 -0.05 -3.06
CA ALA A 299 -15.25 1.09 -2.21
C ALA A 299 -16.50 1.81 -2.73
N TYR A 300 -16.63 1.98 -4.05
CA TYR A 300 -17.84 2.49 -4.70
C TYR A 300 -19.06 1.66 -4.30
N GLN A 301 -19.00 0.34 -4.46
CA GLN A 301 -20.11 -0.54 -4.14
C GLN A 301 -20.44 -0.50 -2.64
N MET A 302 -19.43 -0.60 -1.77
CA MET A 302 -19.64 -0.53 -0.32
C MET A 302 -20.27 0.79 0.10
N ALA A 303 -19.87 1.92 -0.48
CA ALA A 303 -20.49 3.21 -0.24
C ALA A 303 -21.95 3.24 -0.70
N LYS A 304 -22.28 2.64 -1.85
CA LYS A 304 -23.67 2.46 -2.30
C LYS A 304 -24.49 1.58 -1.36
N ASP A 305 -23.85 0.62 -0.71
CA ASP A 305 -24.45 -0.24 0.30
C ASP A 305 -24.54 0.45 1.68
N GLY A 306 -24.20 1.74 1.77
CA GLY A 306 -24.33 2.57 2.96
C GLY A 306 -23.17 2.45 3.95
N LYS A 307 -22.02 1.90 3.54
CA LYS A 307 -20.82 1.84 4.37
C LYS A 307 -20.14 3.19 4.47
N SER A 308 -19.74 3.55 5.68
CA SER A 308 -18.91 4.73 5.94
C SER A 308 -17.49 4.55 5.43
N ALA A 309 -16.77 5.66 5.21
CA ALA A 309 -15.37 5.66 4.81
C ALA A 309 -14.49 4.82 5.74
N SER A 310 -14.70 4.89 7.05
CA SER A 310 -13.97 4.09 8.03
C SER A 310 -14.29 2.59 7.92
N GLU A 311 -15.54 2.21 7.66
CA GLU A 311 -15.89 0.80 7.43
C GLU A 311 -15.27 0.28 6.12
N ILE A 312 -15.21 1.12 5.08
CA ILE A 312 -14.55 0.78 3.81
C ILE A 312 -13.06 0.54 4.04
N ILE A 313 -12.36 1.48 4.72
CA ILE A 313 -10.92 1.35 4.99
C ILE A 313 -10.63 0.11 5.83
N THR A 314 -11.35 -0.08 6.94
CA THR A 314 -11.11 -1.23 7.85
C THR A 314 -11.53 -2.58 7.27
N TYR A 315 -12.34 -2.58 6.20
CA TYR A 315 -12.60 -3.77 5.40
C TYR A 315 -11.37 -4.20 4.59
N TYR A 316 -10.72 -3.27 3.90
CA TYR A 316 -9.55 -3.54 3.05
C TYR A 316 -8.24 -3.66 3.83
N PHE A 317 -8.09 -2.91 4.92
CA PHE A 317 -6.89 -2.91 5.76
C PHE A 317 -7.22 -3.45 7.16
N LYS A 318 -6.63 -4.58 7.53
CA LYS A 318 -6.92 -5.27 8.80
C LYS A 318 -6.20 -4.63 9.98
N ASN A 319 -6.84 -4.63 11.14
CA ASN A 319 -6.27 -4.08 12.38
C ASN A 319 -5.82 -2.61 12.22
N VAL A 320 -6.54 -1.85 11.41
CA VAL A 320 -6.31 -0.42 11.19
C VAL A 320 -7.39 0.38 11.92
N ARG A 321 -7.02 1.57 12.37
CA ARG A 321 -7.95 2.59 12.89
C ARG A 321 -7.81 3.87 12.10
N VAL A 322 -8.89 4.64 12.02
CA VAL A 322 -8.86 6.00 11.47
C VAL A 322 -8.82 6.98 12.65
N VAL A 323 -7.87 7.91 12.63
CA VAL A 323 -7.71 8.95 13.66
C VAL A 323 -7.67 10.32 13.02
N ASN A 324 -7.95 11.37 13.79
CA ASN A 324 -7.81 12.75 13.35
C ASN A 324 -6.52 13.38 13.91
N LEU A 325 -5.74 14.02 13.04
CA LEU A 325 -4.47 14.68 13.41
C LEU A 325 -4.56 16.20 13.52
N TRP A 326 -5.47 16.84 12.79
CA TRP A 326 -5.65 18.29 12.78
C TRP A 326 -7.08 18.67 12.42
N ASP A 327 -7.46 19.90 12.73
CA ASP A 327 -8.78 20.48 12.42
C ASP A 327 -8.72 21.56 11.32
#